data_AF-A0A960DE24-F1
#
_entry.id   AF-A0A960DE24-F1
#
_cell.length_a   1.000
_cell.length_b   1.000
_cell.length_c   1.000
_cell.angle_alpha   90.00
_cell.angle_beta   90.00
_cell.angle_gamma   90.00
#
_symmetry.space_group_name_H-M   'P 1'
#
loop_
_entity.id
_entity.type
_entity.pdbx_description
1 polymer ?
#
loop_
_entity_poly.entity_id
_entity_poly.type
_entity_poly.pdbx_seq_one_letter_code
_entity_poly.pdbx_strand_id
1 'polypeptide(L)' 'LAAAGVDESLVGRIRQDPGVADGRGLALFVSGDNLRKGAALNTIQIAELLAAEL' A
#
# COMPACT_ATOMS: atom_id res chain seq x y z
N LEU A 1 -4.82 -3.70 -16.77
CA LEU A 1 -4.79 -3.36 -15.32
C LEU A 1 -3.33 -3.23 -14.92
N ALA A 2 -2.90 -2.12 -14.30
CA ALA A 2 -1.49 -1.96 -13.88
C ALA A 2 -1.18 -2.56 -12.51
N ALA A 3 -2.18 -2.62 -11.61
CA ALA A 3 -2.01 -3.11 -10.24
C ALA A 3 -2.32 -4.60 -10.05
N ALA A 4 -2.99 -5.26 -11.01
CA ALA A 4 -3.32 -6.68 -10.88
C ALA A 4 -2.11 -7.55 -11.22
N GLY A 5 -1.84 -8.56 -10.40
CA GLY A 5 -0.73 -9.50 -10.57
C GLY A 5 0.64 -8.97 -10.11
N VAL A 6 0.74 -7.71 -9.69
CA VAL A 6 1.95 -7.12 -9.11
C VAL A 6 1.85 -7.09 -7.59
N ASP A 7 3.01 -7.07 -6.93
CA ASP A 7 3.10 -7.19 -5.48
C ASP A 7 3.05 -5.83 -4.77
N GLU A 8 3.42 -4.76 -5.46
CA GLU A 8 3.49 -3.40 -4.93
C GLU A 8 2.12 -2.70 -4.93
N SER A 9 1.91 -1.88 -3.90
CA SER A 9 0.85 -0.87 -3.92
C SER A 9 1.32 0.32 -4.76
N LEU A 10 0.61 0.58 -5.86
CA LEU A 10 0.88 1.72 -6.73
C LEU A 10 0.26 2.98 -6.14
N VAL A 11 1.04 4.05 -6.04
CA VAL A 11 0.60 5.33 -5.47
C VAL A 11 0.85 6.48 -6.44
N GLY A 12 -0.07 7.43 -6.49
CA GLY A 12 0.06 8.63 -7.28
C GLY A 12 -0.91 9.73 -6.88
N ARG A 13 -0.96 10.78 -7.69
CA ARG A 13 -1.84 11.96 -7.46
C ARG A 13 -1.61 12.61 -6.10
N ILE A 14 -0.39 12.51 -5.56
CA ILE A 14 0.01 13.09 -4.29
C ILE A 14 -0.06 14.61 -4.41
N ARG A 15 -0.81 15.25 -3.52
CA ARG A 15 -1.00 16.70 -3.46
C ARG A 15 -1.27 17.16 -2.04
N GLN A 16 -0.98 18.42 -1.77
CA GLN A 16 -1.40 19.07 -0.53
C GLN A 16 -2.93 19.14 -0.48
N ASP A 17 -3.52 18.78 0.66
CA ASP A 17 -4.92 19.02 0.95
C ASP A 17 -5.09 20.43 1.53
N PRO A 18 -5.79 21.35 0.82
CA PRO A 18 -6.00 22.72 1.29
C PRO A 18 -6.97 22.79 2.49
N GLY A 19 -7.72 21.72 2.79
CA GLY A 19 -8.63 21.65 3.93
C GLY A 19 -7.93 21.47 5.28
N VAL A 20 -6.64 21.15 5.28
CA VAL A 20 -5.86 20.92 6.50
C VAL A 20 -4.86 22.06 6.71
N ALA A 21 -4.98 22.71 7.86
CA ALA A 21 -4.12 23.84 8.24
C ALA A 21 -2.63 23.48 8.27
N ASP A 22 -1.81 24.51 8.08
CA ASP A 22 -0.34 24.48 8.18
C ASP A 22 0.32 23.45 7.26
N GLY A 23 -0.30 23.14 6.12
CA GLY A 23 0.26 22.19 5.16
C GLY A 23 0.43 20.78 5.73
N ARG A 24 -0.41 20.35 6.67
CA ARG A 24 -0.33 18.99 7.25
C ARG A 24 -1.14 17.93 6.49
N GLY A 25 -2.02 18.33 5.58
CA GLY A 25 -2.89 17.40 4.87
C GLY A 25 -2.34 16.96 3.51
N LEU A 26 -2.47 15.68 3.19
CA LEU A 26 -2.15 15.12 1.89
C LEU A 26 -3.34 14.36 1.33
N ALA A 27 -3.61 14.54 0.04
CA ALA A 27 -4.50 13.69 -0.73
C ALA A 27 -3.66 12.87 -1.71
N LEU A 28 -3.95 11.57 -1.79
CA LEU A 28 -3.27 10.63 -2.69
C LEU A 28 -4.26 9.58 -3.19
N PHE A 29 -3.88 8.89 -4.26
CA PHE A 29 -4.64 7.76 -4.80
C PHE A 29 -3.77 6.51 -4.79
N VAL A 30 -4.33 5.38 -4.36
CA VAL A 30 -3.63 4.10 -4.25
C VAL A 30 -4.40 3.01 -4.98
N SER A 31 -3.69 2.14 -5.70
CA SER A 31 -4.24 0.95 -6.34
C SER A 31 -3.32 -0.25 -6.06
N GLY A 32 -3.89 -1.41 -5.78
CA GLY A 32 -3.15 -2.64 -5.50
C GLY A 32 -3.98 -3.89 -5.81
N ASP A 33 -3.30 -5.02 -5.98
CA ASP A 33 -3.96 -6.33 -6.11
C ASP A 33 -4.55 -6.76 -4.76
N ASN A 34 -5.87 -6.88 -4.69
CA ASN A 34 -6.59 -7.21 -3.47
C ASN A 34 -6.48 -8.69 -3.05
N LEU A 35 -6.17 -9.61 -3.97
CA LEU A 35 -5.98 -11.02 -3.67
C LEU A 35 -4.52 -11.34 -3.33
N ARG A 36 -3.55 -10.65 -3.95
CA ARG A 36 -2.13 -10.77 -3.62
C ARG A 36 -1.77 -9.92 -2.41
N LYS A 37 -1.37 -8.66 -2.60
CA LYS A 37 -0.90 -7.79 -1.50
C LYS A 37 -2.00 -7.53 -0.47
N GLY A 38 -3.27 -7.47 -0.89
CA GLY A 38 -4.41 -7.31 0.01
C GLY A 38 -4.77 -8.54 0.85
N ALA A 39 -4.22 -9.72 0.52
CA ALA A 39 -4.48 -10.96 1.26
C ALA A 39 -3.27 -11.90 1.28
N ALA A 40 -3.08 -12.71 0.23
CA ALA A 40 -2.15 -13.84 0.24
C ALA A 40 -0.69 -13.45 0.51
N LEU A 41 -0.18 -12.45 -0.20
CA LEU A 41 1.22 -12.03 -0.08
C LEU A 41 1.52 -11.45 1.30
N ASN A 42 0.59 -10.67 1.88
CA ASN A 42 0.77 -10.11 3.21
C ASN A 42 0.83 -11.21 4.28
N THR A 43 0.01 -12.27 4.16
CA THR A 43 0.07 -13.44 5.03
C THR A 43 1.43 -14.14 4.96
N ILE A 44 1.96 -14.36 3.75
CA ILE A 44 3.25 -15.01 3.55
C ILE A 44 4.38 -14.16 4.13
N GLN A 45 4.39 -12.85 3.84
CA GLN A 45 5.43 -11.94 4.35
C GLN A 45 5.46 -11.87 5.88
N ILE A 46 4.30 -11.88 6.54
CA ILE A 46 4.23 -11.96 8.01
C ILE A 46 4.81 -13.29 8.50
N ALA A 47 4.47 -14.41 7.85
CA ALA A 47 5.00 -15.72 8.21
C ALA A 47 6.53 -15.82 8.03
N GLU A 48 7.07 -15.21 6.97
CA GLU A 48 8.52 -15.12 6.72
C GLU A 48 9.24 -14.35 7.84
N LEU A 49 8.68 -13.21 8.27
CA LEU A 49 9.23 -12.43 9.38
C LEU A 49 9.21 -13.23 10.69
N LEU A 50 8.08 -13.90 11.00
CA LEU A 50 7.97 -14.75 12.19
C LEU A 50 8.98 -15.91 12.18
N ALA A 51 9.15 -16.56 11.02
CA ALA A 51 10.11 -17.66 10.88
C ALA A 51 11.57 -17.21 11.02
N ALA A 52 11.88 -15.95 10.70
CA ALA A 52 13.21 -15.38 10.87
C ALA A 52 13.56 -15.05 12.34
N GLU A 53 12.58 -15.00 13.23
CA GLU A 53 12.76 -14.77 14.68
C GLU A 53 12.91 -16.08 15.49
N LEU A 54 12.72 -17.24 14.85
CA LEU A 54 12.88 -18.58 15.45
C LEU A 54 14.30 -19.11 15.29
#